data_AF-A0A538BRI7-F1
#
_entry.id   AF-A0A538BRI7-F1
#
_cell.length_a   1.000
_cell.length_b   1.000
_cell.length_c   1.000
_cell.angle_alpha   90.00
_cell.angle_beta   90.00
_cell.angle_gamma   90.00
#
_symmetry.space_group_name_H-M   'P 1'
#
loop_
_entity.id
_entity.type
_entity.pdbx_description
1 polymer ?
#
loop_
_entity_poly.entity_id
_entity_poly.type
_entity_poly.pdbx_seq_one_letter_code
_entity_poly.pdbx_strand_id
1 'polypeptide(L)' 'MVDGNALAGELSEVFSQEMTLARVACGSCGAVEQLGADHAYTRAPGMVLRCCHCDHVLLVMVRAGEQLRVSLAGSRWIDL' A
#
# COMPACT_ATOMS: atom_id res chain seq x y z
N MET A 1 15.77 22.60 -6.19
CA MET A 1 14.58 22.13 -5.45
C MET A 1 13.37 22.62 -6.21
N VAL A 2 12.44 21.73 -6.54
CA VAL A 2 11.18 22.06 -7.24
C VAL A 2 10.00 21.80 -6.32
N ASP A 3 8.86 22.36 -6.67
CA ASP A 3 7.60 22.13 -5.97
C ASP A 3 7.16 20.66 -6.10
N GLY A 4 6.54 20.11 -5.04
CA GLY A 4 6.09 18.72 -4.99
C GLY A 4 5.06 18.36 -6.06
N ASN A 5 4.32 19.35 -6.59
CA ASN A 5 3.38 19.16 -7.70
C ASN A 5 4.09 18.68 -8.98
N ALA A 6 5.42 18.79 -9.07
CA ALA A 6 6.19 18.19 -10.16
C ALA A 6 6.02 16.65 -10.26
N LEU A 7 5.59 15.98 -9.18
CA LEU A 7 5.30 14.54 -9.16
C LEU A 7 3.87 14.19 -9.57
N ALA A 8 3.02 15.17 -9.92
CA ALA A 8 1.59 14.92 -10.17
C ALA A 8 1.34 13.88 -11.28
N GLY A 9 2.14 13.91 -12.35
CA GLY A 9 2.04 12.93 -13.44
C GLY A 9 2.36 11.51 -12.96
N GLU A 10 3.52 11.34 -12.34
CA GLU A 10 3.98 10.05 -11.79
C GLU A 10 2.99 9.49 -10.77
N LEU A 11 2.52 10.31 -9.83
CA LEU A 11 1.54 9.88 -8.83
C LEU A 11 0.22 9.43 -9.47
N SER A 12 -0.25 10.14 -10.51
CA SER A 12 -1.46 9.75 -11.22
C SER A 12 -1.30 8.38 -11.91
N GLU A 13 -0.12 8.10 -12.45
CA GLU A 13 0.17 6.80 -13.08
C GLU A 13 0.19 5.68 -12.03
N VAL A 14 0.93 5.87 -10.93
CA VAL A 14 1.00 4.91 -9.81
C VAL A 14 -0.38 4.51 -9.30
N PHE A 15 -1.26 5.47 -9.03
CA PHE A 15 -2.58 5.19 -8.46
C PHE A 15 -3.59 4.63 -9.48
N SER A 16 -3.27 4.62 -10.77
CA SER A 16 -4.13 4.06 -11.83
C SER A 16 -3.83 2.59 -12.17
N GLN A 17 -2.69 2.07 -11.70
CA GLN A 17 -2.25 0.71 -12.00
C GLN A 17 -3.03 -0.36 -11.22
N GLU A 18 -3.00 -1.58 -11.75
CA GLU A 18 -3.44 -2.75 -11.00
C GLU A 18 -2.41 -3.03 -9.89
N MET A 19 -2.80 -2.75 -8.65
CA MET A 19 -1.89 -2.79 -7.49
C MET A 19 -1.72 -4.17 -6.87
N THR A 20 -2.57 -5.16 -7.15
CA THR A 20 -2.43 -6.49 -6.55
C THR A 20 -1.23 -7.25 -7.10
N LEU A 21 -0.74 -6.91 -8.29
CA LEU A 21 0.49 -7.47 -8.87
C LEU A 21 1.78 -6.78 -8.40
N ALA A 22 1.67 -5.55 -7.86
CA ALA A 22 2.81 -4.78 -7.37
C ALA A 22 3.51 -5.51 -6.22
N ARG A 23 4.84 -5.44 -6.16
CA ARG A 23 5.63 -6.10 -5.13
C ARG A 23 5.85 -5.17 -3.95
N VAL A 24 5.71 -5.69 -2.75
CA VAL A 24 5.89 -4.94 -1.50
C VAL A 24 6.97 -5.59 -0.65
N ALA A 25 7.88 -4.78 -0.12
CA ALA A 25 8.83 -5.24 0.88
C ALA A 25 8.32 -4.95 2.30
N CYS A 26 8.21 -5.97 3.13
CA CYS A 26 7.77 -5.83 4.51
C CYS A 26 8.75 -4.98 5.34
N GLY A 27 8.23 -3.96 6.04
CA GLY A 27 8.98 -3.13 6.99
C GLY A 27 9.65 -3.93 8.10
N SER A 28 8.97 -4.96 8.59
CA SER A 28 9.40 -5.81 9.70
C SER A 28 10.37 -6.91 9.26
N CYS A 29 9.89 -7.94 8.56
CA CYS A 29 10.71 -9.11 8.23
C CYS A 29 11.54 -8.98 6.94
N GLY A 30 11.29 -7.95 6.12
CA GLY A 30 11.99 -7.74 4.85
C GLY A 30 11.60 -8.68 3.71
N ALA A 31 10.66 -9.62 3.93
CA ALA A 31 10.13 -10.46 2.86
C ALA A 31 9.48 -9.61 1.77
N VAL A 32 9.56 -10.08 0.52
CA VAL A 32 9.02 -9.42 -0.65
C VAL A 32 7.99 -10.32 -1.30
N GLU A 33 6.76 -9.84 -1.42
CA GLU A 33 5.68 -10.55 -2.09
C GLU A 33 4.83 -9.60 -2.93
N GLN A 34 3.95 -10.14 -3.78
CA GLN A 34 2.90 -9.35 -4.41
C GLN A 34 1.88 -8.89 -3.37
N LEU A 35 1.38 -7.66 -3.48
CA LEU A 35 0.36 -7.13 -2.56
C LEU A 35 -0.89 -8.03 -2.50
N GLY A 36 -1.26 -8.66 -3.62
CA GLY A 36 -2.38 -9.60 -3.70
C GLY A 36 -2.13 -10.95 -3.01
N ALA A 37 -0.88 -11.30 -2.71
CA ALA A 37 -0.52 -12.52 -1.99
C ALA A 37 -0.57 -12.35 -0.45
N ASP A 38 -0.62 -11.10 0.03
CA ASP A 38 -0.71 -10.78 1.45
C ASP A 38 -2.12 -10.94 2.02
N HIS A 39 -2.22 -11.01 3.36
CA HIS A 39 -3.49 -11.24 4.05
C HIS A 39 -4.32 -9.96 4.17
N ALA A 40 -5.43 -9.88 3.44
CA ALA A 40 -6.36 -8.76 3.49
C ALA A 40 -7.51 -8.96 4.50
N TYR A 41 -7.69 -8.00 5.39
CA TYR A 41 -8.77 -7.92 6.37
C TYR A 41 -9.69 -6.75 6.00
N THR A 42 -10.85 -7.06 5.44
CA THR A 42 -11.76 -6.05 4.85
C THR A 42 -13.01 -5.76 5.69
N ARG A 43 -13.20 -6.47 6.80
CA ARG A 43 -14.39 -6.40 7.66
C ARG A 43 -14.10 -5.60 8.93
N ALA A 44 -13.98 -4.28 8.79
CA ALA A 44 -13.77 -3.28 9.85
C ALA A 44 -14.05 -1.87 9.25
N PRO A 45 -14.05 -0.77 10.03
CA PRO A 45 -14.13 0.60 9.46
C PRO A 45 -13.02 0.96 8.45
N GLY A 46 -12.05 0.07 8.23
CA GLY A 46 -11.07 0.13 7.15
C GLY A 46 -10.64 -1.27 6.70
N MET A 47 -9.81 -1.30 5.67
CA MET A 47 -9.13 -2.48 5.14
C MET A 47 -7.68 -2.48 5.62
N VAL A 48 -7.18 -3.63 6.06
CA VAL A 48 -5.81 -3.82 6.53
C VAL A 48 -5.16 -4.94 5.75
N LEU A 49 -4.00 -4.69 5.17
CA LEU A 49 -3.17 -5.72 4.54
C LEU A 49 -2.02 -6.09 5.48
N ARG A 50 -1.81 -7.38 5.70
CA ARG A 50 -0.75 -7.90 6.55
C ARG A 50 0.16 -8.83 5.78
N CYS A 51 1.45 -8.74 6.07
CA CYS A 51 2.47 -9.61 5.51
C CYS A 51 2.11 -11.09 5.75
N CYS A 52 2.00 -11.88 4.69
CA CYS A 52 1.71 -13.31 4.79
C CYS A 52 2.78 -14.12 5.56
N HIS A 53 3.98 -13.55 5.73
CA HIS A 53 5.10 -14.21 6.43
C HIS A 53 5.21 -13.90 7.92
N CYS A 54 4.73 -12.73 8.38
CA CYS A 54 4.93 -12.29 9.77
C CYS A 54 3.77 -11.51 10.40
N ASP A 55 2.63 -11.41 9.70
CA ASP A 55 1.42 -10.67 10.11
C ASP A 55 1.61 -9.17 10.39
N HIS A 56 2.78 -8.61 10.09
CA HIS A 56 3.01 -7.17 10.20
C HIS A 56 2.08 -6.40 9.26
N VAL A 57 1.49 -5.31 9.75
CA VAL A 57 0.61 -4.46 8.96
C VAL A 57 1.43 -3.72 7.91
N LEU A 58 1.16 -3.97 6.64
CA LEU A 58 1.84 -3.34 5.51
C LEU A 58 1.10 -2.09 5.05
N LEU A 59 -0.21 -2.23 4.87
CA LEU A 59 -1.10 -1.22 4.33
C LEU A 59 -2.35 -1.08 5.20
N VAL A 60 -2.79 0.15 5.40
CA VAL A 60 -4.11 0.47 5.97
C VAL A 60 -4.84 1.40 5.02
N MET A 61 -6.08 1.05 4.66
CA MET A 61 -6.94 1.86 3.82
C MET A 61 -8.27 2.14 4.54
N VAL A 62 -8.65 3.40 4.65
CA VAL A 62 -9.90 3.81 5.29
C VAL A 62 -10.67 4.71 4.33
N ARG A 63 -11.95 4.40 4.11
CA ARG A 63 -12.87 5.24 3.32
C ARG A 63 -13.90 5.85 4.27
N ALA A 64 -13.92 7.18 4.35
CA ALA A 64 -14.83 7.94 5.20
C ALA A 64 -15.54 9.01 4.35
N GLY A 65 -16.75 8.69 3.89
CA GLY A 65 -17.43 9.50 2.86
C GLY A 65 -16.63 9.52 1.56
N GLU A 66 -16.34 10.73 1.05
CA GLU A 66 -15.55 10.94 -0.18
C GLU A 66 -14.03 10.86 0.06
N GLN A 67 -13.59 10.82 1.32
CA GLN A 67 -12.16 10.80 1.64
C GLN A 67 -11.63 9.36 1.66
N LEU A 68 -10.55 9.14 0.92
CA LEU A 68 -9.73 7.93 0.99
C LEU A 68 -8.44 8.25 1.73
N ARG A 69 -8.12 7.49 2.77
CA ARG A 69 -6.81 7.53 3.43
C ARG A 69 -6.11 6.19 3.22
N VAL A 70 -4.88 6.25 2.71
CA VAL A 70 -4.02 5.08 2.52
C VAL A 70 -2.73 5.33 3.31
N SER A 71 -2.32 4.36 4.12
CA SER A 71 -1.02 4.34 4.79
C SER A 71 -0.23 3.13 4.33
N LEU A 72 1.04 3.35 4.03
CA LEU A 72 2.05 2.35 3.65
C LEU A 72 3.19 2.32 4.67
N ALA A 73 2.98 2.86 5.87
CA ALA A 73 4.04 3.07 6.87
C ALA A 73 4.72 1.78 7.35
N GLY A 74 4.07 0.62 7.17
CA GLY A 74 4.65 -0.69 7.49
C GLY A 74 5.36 -1.38 6.31
N SER A 75 5.41 -0.73 5.15
CA SER A 75 6.13 -1.18 3.97
C SER A 75 7.43 -0.39 3.81
N ARG A 76 8.50 -1.03 3.30
CA ARG A 76 9.76 -0.33 2.98
C ARG A 76 9.68 0.38 1.64
N TRP A 77 9.10 -0.30 0.66
CA TRP A 77 8.89 0.17 -0.70
C TRP A 77 7.81 -0.67 -1.37
N ILE A 78 7.27 -0.11 -2.45
CA ILE A 78 6.43 -0.80 -3.42
C ILE A 78 7.09 -0.64 -4.78
N ASP A 79 7.12 -1.73 -5.53
CA ASP A 79 7.59 -1.83 -6.91
C ASP A 79 6.39 -2.10 -7.81
N LEU A 80 6.21 -1.28 -8.85
CA LEU A 80 5.00 -1.19 -9.69
C LEU A 80 5.27 -1.74 -11.09
#